data_AF-A0A2D9XX05-F1
#
_entry.id   AF-A0A2D9XX05-F1
#
_cell.length_a   1.000
_cell.length_b   1.000
_cell.length_c   1.000
_cell.angle_alpha   90.00
_cell.angle_beta   90.00
_cell.angle_gamma   90.00
#
_symmetry.space_group_name_H-M   'P 1'
#
loop_
_entity.id
_entity.type
_entity.pdbx_description
1 polymer ?
#
loop_
_entity_poly.entity_id
_entity_poly.type
_entity_poly.pdbx_seq_one_letter_code
_entity_poly.pdbx_strand_id
1 'polypeptide(L)'
;MSNYNSGVDLRASFEFPMLLQIAGVRFRLGAEVGTFKFTNGKPIGGVYSGIQAVGLLSFPAGPGQVRVGGGIIGKGFGFVAENSYGFAIGDALDVRFGIRSNTGFNVTDDKKNALGTVSWLDGILILGVSL
;
A
#
# COMPACT_ATOMS: atom_id res chain seq x y z
N MET A 1 17.20 20.30 -7.65
CA MET A 1 15.79 20.13 -7.24
C MET A 1 15.13 19.12 -8.18
N SER A 2 14.92 17.88 -7.74
CA SER A 2 14.19 16.88 -8.54
C SER A 2 12.69 17.07 -8.30
N ASN A 3 11.96 17.42 -9.37
CA ASN A 3 10.51 17.52 -9.38
C ASN A 3 9.90 16.12 -9.27
N TYR A 4 9.59 15.69 -8.05
CA TYR A 4 8.78 14.50 -7.79
C TYR A 4 7.31 14.88 -7.92
N ASN A 5 6.80 14.93 -9.16
CA ASN A 5 5.37 15.12 -9.37
C ASN A 5 4.68 13.75 -9.18
N SER A 6 4.22 13.49 -7.96
CA SER A 6 3.40 12.32 -7.65
C SER A 6 2.12 12.39 -8.48
N GLY A 7 1.98 11.51 -9.46
CA GLY A 7 0.74 11.37 -10.21
C GLY A 7 -0.26 10.68 -9.30
N VAL A 8 -1.36 11.35 -8.98
CA VAL A 8 -2.47 10.87 -8.12
C VAL A 8 -2.64 9.33 -8.20
N ASP A 9 -2.23 8.65 -7.13
CA ASP A 9 -2.39 7.20 -6.98
C ASP A 9 -3.81 6.91 -6.47
N LEU A 10 -4.72 6.53 -7.37
CA LEU A 10 -6.04 6.04 -6.98
C LEU A 10 -5.94 4.55 -6.63
N ARG A 11 -6.35 4.20 -5.41
CA ARG A 11 -6.28 2.86 -4.85
C ARG A 11 -7.61 2.55 -4.18
N ALA A 12 -8.29 1.51 -4.68
CA ALA A 12 -9.47 0.96 -4.07
C ALA A 12 -9.08 -0.29 -3.27
N SER A 13 -9.28 -0.26 -1.96
CA SER A 13 -9.08 -1.42 -1.10
C SER A 13 -10.43 -1.93 -0.60
N PHE A 14 -10.67 -3.22 -0.79
CA PHE A 14 -11.82 -3.92 -0.26
C PHE A 14 -11.35 -4.86 0.85
N GLU A 15 -11.82 -4.65 2.07
CA GLU A 15 -11.58 -5.56 3.19
C GLU A 15 -12.87 -6.31 3.49
N PHE A 16 -12.82 -7.64 3.53
CA PHE A 16 -13.96 -8.43 3.95
C PHE A 16 -14.22 -8.18 5.45
N PRO A 17 -15.48 -7.99 5.86
CA PRO A 17 -15.81 -7.77 7.27
C PRO A 17 -15.59 -9.02 8.15
N MET A 18 -15.27 -10.15 7.54
CA MET A 18 -15.03 -11.41 8.22
C MET A 18 -13.66 -11.40 8.90
N LEU A 19 -13.67 -11.44 10.23
CA LEU A 19 -12.47 -11.65 11.04
C LEU A 19 -12.24 -13.15 11.23
N LEU A 20 -11.24 -13.66 10.53
CA LEU A 20 -10.80 -15.05 10.62
C LEU A 20 -9.79 -15.20 11.78
N GLN A 21 -9.78 -16.36 12.42
CA GLN A 21 -8.82 -16.67 13.48
C GLN A 21 -8.18 -18.02 13.21
N ILE A 22 -6.86 -18.06 13.09
CA ILE A 22 -6.08 -19.29 12.94
C ILE A 22 -5.01 -19.29 14.04
N ALA A 23 -4.91 -20.39 14.80
CA ALA A 23 -3.88 -20.59 15.82
C ALA A 23 -3.70 -19.41 16.81
N GLY A 24 -4.79 -18.71 17.16
CA GLY A 24 -4.78 -17.55 18.06
C GLY A 24 -4.50 -16.19 17.39
N VAL A 25 -4.15 -16.18 16.11
CA VAL A 25 -3.97 -14.95 15.32
C VAL A 25 -5.27 -14.58 14.62
N ARG A 26 -5.76 -13.36 14.86
CA ARG A 26 -6.93 -12.79 14.20
C ARG A 26 -6.50 -11.98 12.99
N PHE A 27 -7.12 -12.20 11.84
CA PHE A 27 -6.86 -11.43 10.63
C PHE A 27 -8.11 -11.27 9.77
N ARG A 28 -8.16 -10.22 8.99
CA ARG A 28 -9.17 -9.99 7.96
C ARG A 28 -8.55 -10.14 6.60
N LEU A 29 -9.30 -10.76 5.69
CA LEU A 29 -8.91 -10.85 4.29
C LEU A 29 -9.36 -9.60 3.56
N GLY A 30 -8.54 -9.10 2.66
CA GLY A 30 -8.88 -8.02 1.77
C GLY A 30 -8.22 -8.21 0.42
N ALA A 31 -8.65 -7.41 -0.54
CA ALA A 31 -8.01 -7.25 -1.82
C ALA A 31 -7.90 -5.76 -2.09
N GLU A 32 -6.82 -5.35 -2.73
CA GLU A 32 -6.59 -3.98 -3.09
C GLU A 32 -6.18 -3.91 -4.54
N VAL A 33 -6.87 -3.05 -5.28
CA VAL A 33 -6.58 -2.75 -6.67
C VAL A 33 -6.38 -1.26 -6.79
N GLY A 34 -5.25 -0.86 -7.37
CA GLY A 34 -4.96 0.54 -7.59
C GLY A 34 -4.15 0.73 -8.85
N THR A 35 -4.06 1.98 -9.28
CA THR A 35 -3.08 2.39 -10.28
C THR A 35 -2.00 3.15 -9.57
N PHE A 36 -0.75 2.96 -9.96
CA PHE A 36 0.35 3.78 -9.49
C PHE A 36 1.05 4.47 -10.66
N LYS A 37 1.53 5.70 -10.44
CA LYS A 37 2.33 6.44 -11.43
C LYS A 37 3.51 7.16 -10.80
N PHE A 38 4.70 6.58 -10.94
CA PHE A 38 5.97 7.19 -10.54
C PHE A 38 6.76 7.68 -11.75
N THR A 39 7.43 8.82 -11.63
CA THR A 39 8.42 9.28 -12.62
C THR A 39 9.81 9.06 -12.04
N ASN A 40 10.62 8.22 -12.68
CA ASN A 40 11.97 7.91 -12.21
C ASN A 40 12.95 9.05 -12.52
N GLY A 41 13.65 9.55 -11.50
CA GLY A 41 14.64 10.62 -11.61
C GLY A 41 16.06 10.18 -12.01
N LYS A 42 16.30 8.90 -12.33
CA LYS A 42 17.59 8.44 -12.88
C LYS A 42 17.80 8.97 -14.31
N PRO A 43 19.05 9.17 -14.78
CA PRO A 43 19.36 9.70 -16.12
C PRO A 43 18.87 8.85 -17.30
N ILE A 44 18.32 7.65 -17.03
CA ILE A 44 17.70 6.76 -18.03
C ILE A 44 16.20 7.08 -18.24
N GLY A 45 15.59 7.94 -17.41
CA GLY A 45 14.28 8.58 -17.61
C GLY A 45 13.14 7.63 -18.01
N GLY A 46 12.24 7.31 -17.09
CA GLY A 46 11.09 6.47 -17.37
C GLY A 46 9.94 6.68 -16.39
N VAL A 47 8.73 6.45 -16.88
CA VAL A 47 7.49 6.55 -16.09
C VAL A 47 7.11 5.14 -15.70
N TYR A 48 7.11 4.83 -14.41
CA TYR A 48 6.50 3.62 -13.88
C TYR A 48 5.02 3.86 -13.70
N SER A 49 4.24 3.52 -14.71
CA SER A 49 2.79 3.44 -14.60
C SER A 49 2.35 1.98 -14.64
N GLY A 50 1.41 1.61 -13.78
CA GLY A 50 0.96 0.23 -13.70
C GLY A 50 -0.28 0.05 -12.83
N ILE A 51 -0.88 -1.13 -12.96
CA ILE A 51 -1.94 -1.59 -12.06
C ILE A 51 -1.27 -2.41 -10.96
N GLN A 52 -1.65 -2.16 -9.71
CA GLN A 52 -1.38 -3.03 -8.59
C GLN A 52 -2.67 -3.77 -8.23
N ALA A 53 -2.58 -5.08 -8.03
CA ALA A 53 -3.63 -5.95 -7.54
C ALA A 53 -3.02 -6.88 -6.49
N VAL A 54 -3.29 -6.61 -5.22
CA VAL A 54 -2.68 -7.32 -4.09
C VAL A 54 -3.74 -7.86 -3.15
N GLY A 55 -3.57 -9.10 -2.71
CA GLY A 55 -4.34 -9.64 -1.58
C GLY A 55 -3.78 -9.07 -0.28
N LEU A 56 -4.63 -8.56 0.59
CA LEU A 56 -4.28 -7.98 1.88
C LEU A 56 -4.74 -8.89 3.03
N LEU A 57 -3.90 -9.01 4.04
CA LEU A 57 -4.15 -9.66 5.31
C LEU A 57 -3.99 -8.60 6.40
N SER A 58 -5.03 -8.39 7.18
CA SER A 58 -5.16 -7.26 8.09
C SER A 58 -5.28 -7.77 9.53
N PHE A 59 -4.25 -7.52 10.33
CA PHE A 59 -4.08 -8.01 11.70
C PHE A 59 -4.36 -6.85 12.68
N PRO A 60 -5.50 -6.88 13.40
CA PRO A 60 -5.78 -5.90 14.43
C PRO A 60 -4.89 -6.15 15.66
N ALA A 61 -4.18 -5.12 16.11
CA ALA A 61 -3.24 -5.16 17.24
C ALA A 61 -3.50 -3.98 18.19
N GLY A 62 -4.58 -4.07 18.97
CA GLY A 62 -4.99 -3.02 19.92
C GLY A 62 -5.37 -1.72 19.19
N PRO A 63 -4.75 -0.57 19.50
CA PRO A 63 -4.94 0.69 18.78
C PRO A 63 -4.27 0.72 17.39
N GLY A 64 -3.41 -0.26 17.09
CA GLY A 64 -2.74 -0.40 15.80
C GLY A 64 -3.34 -1.48 14.91
N GLN A 65 -3.02 -1.40 13.62
CA GLN A 65 -3.42 -2.36 12.60
C GLN A 65 -2.25 -2.61 11.66
N VAL A 66 -1.88 -3.88 11.53
CA VAL A 66 -0.82 -4.32 10.60
C VAL A 66 -1.48 -4.94 9.39
N ARG A 67 -1.23 -4.43 8.19
CA ARG A 67 -1.76 -4.97 6.94
C ARG A 67 -0.60 -5.44 6.08
N VAL A 68 -0.53 -6.72 5.78
CA VAL A 68 0.49 -7.26 4.87
C VAL A 68 -0.20 -7.90 3.69
N GLY A 69 0.41 -7.83 2.52
CA GLY A 69 -0.21 -8.33 1.31
C GLY A 69 0.79 -8.68 0.24
N GLY A 70 0.31 -9.40 -0.76
CA GLY A 70 1.12 -9.83 -1.89
C GLY A 70 0.26 -9.98 -3.13
N GLY A 71 0.85 -9.75 -4.28
CA GLY A 71 0.15 -9.88 -5.56
C GLY A 71 0.93 -9.29 -6.71
N ILE A 72 0.21 -8.73 -7.67
CA ILE A 72 0.79 -8.19 -8.89
C ILE A 72 0.97 -6.69 -8.70
N ILE A 73 2.19 -6.19 -8.93
CA ILE A 73 2.52 -4.77 -8.93
C ILE A 73 3.13 -4.45 -10.30
N GLY A 74 2.34 -3.80 -11.16
CA GLY A 74 2.70 -3.54 -12.55
C GLY A 74 2.68 -4.83 -13.38
N LYS A 75 3.84 -5.21 -13.92
CA LYS A 75 4.02 -6.45 -14.70
C LYS A 75 4.65 -7.60 -13.88
N GLY A 76 5.00 -7.33 -12.62
CA GLY A 76 5.72 -8.27 -11.76
C GLY A 76 4.94 -8.62 -10.50
N PHE A 77 5.47 -9.58 -9.73
CA PHE A 77 4.95 -9.90 -8.40
C PHE A 77 5.49 -8.88 -7.39
N GLY A 78 4.73 -8.56 -6.35
CA GLY A 78 5.17 -7.67 -5.29
C GLY A 78 4.47 -7.96 -3.97
N PHE A 79 5.01 -7.39 -2.91
CA PHE A 79 4.43 -7.44 -1.58
C PHE A 79 4.28 -6.04 -1.00
N VAL A 80 3.31 -5.92 -0.11
CA VAL A 80 2.98 -4.70 0.59
C VAL A 80 2.98 -5.00 2.08
N ALA A 81 3.55 -4.11 2.88
CA ALA A 81 3.54 -4.20 4.32
C ALA A 81 3.24 -2.82 4.88
N GLU A 82 2.11 -2.72 5.56
CA GLU A 82 1.57 -1.51 6.13
C GLU A 82 1.43 -1.72 7.63
N ASN A 83 1.88 -0.74 8.39
CA ASN A 83 1.69 -0.68 9.82
C ASN A 83 1.07 0.68 10.14
N SER A 84 -0.11 0.67 10.74
CA SER A 84 -0.80 1.88 11.15
C SER A 84 -1.10 1.84 12.65
N TYR A 85 -1.09 3.02 13.26
CA TYR A 85 -1.42 3.26 14.65
C TYR A 85 -2.49 4.34 14.72
N GLY A 86 -3.63 3.99 15.29
CA GLY A 86 -4.76 4.89 15.49
C GLY A 86 -4.82 5.46 16.89
N PHE A 87 -5.24 6.71 16.99
CA PHE A 87 -5.66 7.31 18.25
C PHE A 87 -6.88 8.19 18.02
N ALA A 88 -7.84 8.09 18.93
CA ALA A 88 -9.01 8.95 18.95
C ALA A 88 -8.63 10.31 19.56
N ILE A 89 -9.02 11.39 18.88
CA ILE A 89 -8.98 12.76 19.39
C ILE A 89 -10.41 13.15 19.76
N GLY A 90 -10.76 13.01 21.04
CA GLY A 90 -12.12 13.23 21.53
C GLY A 90 -13.09 12.11 21.13
N ASP A 91 -14.39 12.41 21.06
CA ASP A 91 -15.45 11.43 20.74
C ASP A 91 -15.75 11.27 19.24
N ALA A 92 -15.29 12.19 18.39
CA ALA A 92 -15.75 12.30 17.00
C ALA A 92 -14.67 12.06 15.93
N LEU A 93 -13.37 12.09 16.30
CA LEU A 93 -12.27 12.03 15.34
C LEU A 93 -11.32 10.87 15.68
N ASP A 94 -11.21 9.90 14.79
CA ASP A 94 -10.17 8.85 14.82
C ASP A 94 -9.08 9.24 13.81
N VAL A 95 -7.85 9.46 14.28
CA VAL A 95 -6.71 9.74 13.42
C VAL A 95 -5.77 8.56 13.46
N ARG A 96 -5.44 8.00 12.30
CA ARG A 96 -4.45 6.93 12.18
C ARG A 96 -3.30 7.35 11.31
N PHE A 97 -2.10 7.14 11.82
CA PHE A 97 -0.86 7.33 11.08
C PHE A 97 -0.29 5.96 10.77
N GLY A 98 0.14 5.76 9.55
CA GLY A 98 0.79 4.52 9.15
C GLY A 98 1.95 4.75 8.22
N ILE A 99 2.81 3.75 8.19
CA ILE A 99 3.84 3.62 7.18
C ILE A 99 3.50 2.42 6.33
N ARG A 100 3.67 2.55 5.01
CA ARG A 100 3.47 1.48 4.06
C ARG A 100 4.69 1.29 3.21
N SER A 101 5.24 0.10 3.23
CA SER A 101 6.25 -0.36 2.29
C SER A 101 5.58 -1.12 1.17
N ASN A 102 5.87 -0.73 -0.07
CA ASN A 102 5.47 -1.47 -1.26
C ASN A 102 6.74 -1.91 -1.97
N THR A 103 6.83 -3.18 -2.32
CA THR A 103 7.97 -3.75 -3.04
C THR A 103 7.47 -4.54 -4.24
N GLY A 104 7.82 -4.09 -5.43
CA GLY A 104 7.62 -4.81 -6.68
C GLY A 104 8.91 -5.52 -7.10
N PHE A 105 8.82 -6.82 -7.40
CA PHE A 105 9.87 -7.60 -8.02
C PHE A 105 9.69 -7.62 -9.54
N ASN A 106 10.82 -7.66 -10.26
CA ASN A 106 10.86 -7.73 -11.72
C ASN A 106 10.10 -6.58 -12.42
N VAL A 107 10.19 -5.37 -11.86
CA VAL A 107 9.55 -4.18 -12.43
C VAL A 107 10.26 -3.80 -13.72
N THR A 108 9.48 -3.63 -14.78
CA THR A 108 9.96 -3.23 -16.11
C THR A 108 9.38 -1.87 -16.47
N ASP A 109 10.23 -0.94 -16.92
CA ASP A 109 9.83 0.40 -17.36
C ASP A 109 9.04 0.40 -18.68
N ASP A 110 8.38 1.51 -18.97
CA ASP A 110 7.77 1.81 -20.29
C ASP A 110 8.80 1.70 -21.43
N LYS A 111 10.09 1.90 -21.13
CA LYS A 111 11.22 1.71 -22.05
C LYS A 111 11.78 0.27 -22.11
N LYS A 112 11.08 -0.73 -21.55
CA LYS A 112 11.51 -2.14 -21.45
C LYS A 112 12.82 -2.38 -20.67
N ASN A 113 13.26 -1.41 -19.87
CA ASN A 113 14.42 -1.59 -19.00
C ASN A 113 14.01 -2.37 -17.75
N ALA A 114 14.72 -3.46 -17.45
CA ALA A 114 14.53 -4.23 -16.24
C ALA A 114 15.12 -3.45 -15.05
N LEU A 115 14.28 -3.03 -14.12
CA LEU A 115 14.73 -2.36 -12.90
C LEU A 115 14.97 -3.32 -11.75
N GLY A 116 14.64 -4.60 -11.95
CA GLY A 116 14.73 -5.61 -10.93
C GLY A 116 13.72 -5.33 -9.83
N THR A 117 14.22 -5.11 -8.61
CA THR A 117 13.38 -4.86 -7.43
C THR A 117 13.27 -3.37 -7.16
N VAL A 118 12.04 -2.86 -7.17
CA VAL A 118 11.74 -1.48 -6.80
C VAL A 118 10.92 -1.50 -5.52
N SER A 119 11.42 -0.83 -4.49
CA SER A 119 10.71 -0.65 -3.22
C SER A 119 10.53 0.83 -2.93
N TRP A 120 9.36 1.22 -2.45
CA TRP A 120 9.10 2.56 -1.97
C TRP A 120 8.33 2.53 -0.64
N LEU A 121 8.43 3.64 0.08
CA LEU A 121 7.80 3.84 1.38
C LEU A 121 6.85 5.03 1.29
N ASP A 122 5.59 4.79 1.59
CA ASP A 122 4.52 5.77 1.63
C ASP A 122 4.10 6.03 3.07
N GLY A 123 3.95 7.30 3.44
CA GLY A 123 3.28 7.69 4.68
C GLY A 123 1.77 7.70 4.45
N ILE A 124 1.00 7.11 5.37
CA ILE A 124 -0.45 7.04 5.30
C ILE A 124 -1.04 7.82 6.46
N LEU A 125 -1.99 8.70 6.14
CA LEU A 125 -2.87 9.37 7.10
C LEU A 125 -4.30 8.90 6.83
N ILE A 126 -4.94 8.32 7.84
CA ILE A 126 -6.34 7.91 7.79
C ILE A 126 -7.10 8.78 8.78
N LEU A 127 -8.16 9.43 8.31
CA LEU A 127 -9.08 10.21 9.13
C LEU A 127 -10.43 9.50 9.15
N GLY A 128 -10.81 8.97 10.31
CA GLY A 128 -12.14 8.49 10.59
C GLY A 128 -12.94 9.58 11.29
N VAL A 129 -14.12 9.89 10.78
CA VAL A 129 -15.10 10.72 11.49
C VAL A 129 -16.18 9.78 12.01
N SER A 130 -16.35 9.75 13.32
CA SER A 130 -17.50 9.13 13.98
C SER A 130 -18.54 10.23 14.16
N LEU A 131 -19.70 10.09 13.49
CA LEU A 131 -20.83 11.03 13.60
C LEU A 131 -21.83 10.54 14.65
#